data_AF-A0A3C1WLG3-F1
#
_entry.id   AF-A0A3C1WLG3-F1
#
_cell.length_a   1.000
_cell.length_b   1.000
_cell.length_c   1.000
_cell.angle_alpha   90.00
_cell.angle_beta   90.00
_cell.angle_gamma   90.00
#
_symmetry.space_group_name_H-M   'P 1'
#
loop_
_entity.id
_entity.type
_entity.pdbx_description
1 polymer ?
#
loop_
_entity_poly.entity_id
_entity_poly.type
_entity_poly.pdbx_seq_one_letter_code
_entity_poly.pdbx_strand_id
1 'polypeptide(L)' 'MKVALYSRQLNVRHAVFIQKLLLSLHRRGFETLVHAPYYNQLREHLEVPDSLSIFKSHLDLNGRAECMFSL' A
#
# COMPACT_ATOMS: atom_id res chain seq x y z
N MET A 1 -1.79 -9.15 10.77
CA MET A 1 -2.90 -8.46 10.09
C MET A 1 -2.48 -8.08 8.69
N LYS A 2 -3.33 -8.30 7.69
CA LYS A 2 -3.04 -7.98 6.29
C LYS A 2 -3.90 -6.84 5.77
N VAL A 3 -3.25 -5.76 5.31
CA VAL A 3 -3.88 -4.49 4.92
C VAL A 3 -3.69 -4.27 3.42
N ALA A 4 -4.76 -3.97 2.71
CA ALA A 4 -4.71 -3.56 1.31
C ALA A 4 -4.68 -2.04 1.18
N LEU A 5 -3.81 -1.53 0.30
CA LEU A 5 -3.73 -0.12 -0.08
C LEU A 5 -4.09 0.03 -1.55
N TYR A 6 -5.08 0.86 -1.81
CA TYR A 6 -5.52 1.19 -3.16
C TYR A 6 -5.57 2.70 -3.35
N SER A 7 -5.06 3.15 -4.49
CA SER A 7 -5.40 4.45 -5.06
C SER A 7 -5.29 4.37 -6.58
N ARG A 8 -5.92 5.31 -7.25
CA ARG A 8 -5.73 5.51 -8.70
C ARG A 8 -4.46 6.31 -8.98
N GLN A 9 -4.21 7.35 -8.18
CA GLN A 9 -3.09 8.27 -8.38
C GLN A 9 -2.52 8.73 -7.03
N LEU A 10 -1.19 8.79 -6.96
CA LEU A 10 -0.48 9.38 -5.84
C LEU A 10 -0.65 10.91 -5.89
N ASN A 11 -1.38 11.45 -4.92
CA ASN A 11 -1.38 12.89 -4.69
C ASN A 11 -0.12 13.29 -3.92
N VAL A 12 0.78 14.04 -4.56
CA VAL A 12 2.05 14.49 -3.98
C VAL A 12 1.86 15.28 -2.68
N ARG A 13 0.72 16.00 -2.53
CA ARG A 13 0.40 16.71 -1.27
C ARG A 13 0.24 15.76 -0.09
N HIS A 14 -0.12 14.50 -0.33
CA HIS A 14 -0.30 13.48 0.69
C HIS A 14 0.93 12.57 0.83
N ALA A 15 2.01 12.79 0.07
CA ALA A 15 3.21 11.95 0.08
C ALA A 15 3.77 11.73 1.49
N VAL A 16 3.86 12.80 2.31
CA VAL A 16 4.32 12.72 3.70
C VAL A 16 3.41 11.86 4.57
N PHE A 17 2.10 11.95 4.38
CA PHE A 17 1.13 11.12 5.11
C PHE A 17 1.26 9.65 4.69
N ILE A 18 1.36 9.38 3.40
CA ILE A 18 1.46 8.02 2.85
C ILE A 18 2.77 7.37 3.29
N GLN A 19 3.90 8.09 3.27
CA GLN A 19 5.18 7.61 3.80
C GLN A 19 5.06 7.19 5.27
N LYS A 20 4.45 8.05 6.11
CA LYS A 20 4.22 7.75 7.52
C LYS A 20 3.32 6.54 7.71
N LEU A 21 2.29 6.39 6.87
CA LEU A 21 1.40 5.23 6.89
C LEU A 21 2.18 3.94 6.57
N LEU A 22 2.91 3.91 5.45
CA LEU A 22 3.69 2.74 5.02
C LEU A 22 4.69 2.30 6.09
N LEU A 23 5.46 3.25 6.65
CA LEU A 23 6.40 2.97 7.73
C LEU A 23 5.71 2.48 9.00
N SER A 24 4.54 3.04 9.33
CA SER A 24 3.78 2.62 10.52
C SER A 24 3.23 1.20 10.37
N LEU A 25 2.73 0.85 9.18
CA LEU A 25 2.26 -0.51 8.87
C LEU A 25 3.42 -1.51 8.96
N HIS A 26 4.57 -1.17 8.35
CA HIS A 26 5.77 -1.99 8.40
C HIS A 26 6.29 -2.21 9.83
N ARG A 27 6.46 -1.14 10.62
CA ARG A 27 6.95 -1.22 12.01
C ARG A 27 6.04 -2.04 12.92
N ARG A 28 4.75 -2.11 12.62
CA ARG A 28 3.77 -2.93 13.36
C ARG A 28 3.72 -4.38 12.88
N GLY A 29 4.54 -4.76 11.89
CA GLY A 29 4.57 -6.11 11.33
C GLY A 29 3.32 -6.45 10.50
N PHE A 30 2.63 -5.45 9.96
CA PHE A 30 1.48 -5.69 9.09
C PHE A 30 1.92 -6.04 7.69
N GLU A 31 1.39 -7.15 7.17
CA GLU A 31 1.55 -7.50 5.77
C GLU A 31 0.74 -6.52 4.92
N THR A 32 1.41 -5.78 4.05
CA THR A 32 0.75 -4.74 3.27
C THR A 32 0.73 -5.14 1.81
N LEU A 33 -0.47 -5.16 1.24
CA LEU A 33 -0.75 -5.44 -0.17
C LEU A 33 -1.05 -4.12 -0.88
N VAL A 34 -0.36 -3.79 -1.96
CA VAL A 34 -0.56 -2.55 -2.69
C VAL A 34 -1.04 -2.83 -4.10
N HIS A 35 -2.00 -2.06 -4.59
CA HIS A 35 -2.46 -2.16 -5.97
C HIS A 35 -1.29 -1.89 -6.92
N ALA A 36 -1.03 -2.78 -7.88
CA ALA A 36 0.20 -2.76 -8.68
C ALA A 36 0.51 -1.41 -9.38
N PRO A 37 -0.44 -0.75 -10.07
CA PRO A 37 -0.23 0.60 -10.59
C PRO A 37 0.12 1.65 -9.54
N TYR A 38 -0.49 1.55 -8.35
CA TYR A 38 -0.23 2.49 -7.27
C TYR A 38 1.16 2.25 -6.65
N TYR A 39 1.54 0.99 -6.49
CA TYR A 39 2.88 0.61 -6.01
C TYR A 39 4.00 1.21 -6.85
N ASN A 40 3.86 1.21 -8.18
CA ASN A 40 4.83 1.83 -9.07
C ASN A 40 4.98 3.33 -8.79
N GLN A 41 3.85 4.04 -8.65
CA GLN A 41 3.86 5.48 -8.33
C GLN A 41 4.49 5.76 -6.97
N LEU A 42 4.23 4.90 -5.97
CA LEU A 42 4.86 5.02 -4.65
C LEU A 42 6.38 4.87 -4.74
N ARG A 43 6.88 3.86 -5.45
CA ARG A 43 8.32 3.61 -5.56
C ARG A 43 9.09 4.72 -6.26
N GLU A 44 8.44 5.48 -7.14
CA GLU A 44 9.04 6.60 -7.82
C GLU A 44 9.20 7.84 -6.91
N HIS A 45 8.35 7.97 -5.89
CA HIS A 45 8.24 9.21 -5.10
C HIS A 45 8.54 9.03 -3.60
N LEU A 46 8.52 7.78 -3.10
CA LEU A 46 8.56 7.44 -1.68
C LEU A 46 9.53 6.29 -1.40
N GLU A 47 9.94 6.19 -0.15
CA GLU A 47 10.70 5.03 0.35
C GLU A 47 9.72 3.90 0.68
N VAL A 48 9.79 2.84 -0.11
CA VAL A 48 8.85 1.71 -0.07
C VAL A 48 9.56 0.52 0.58
N PRO A 49 9.11 0.04 1.76
CA PRO A 49 9.67 -1.17 2.39
C PRO A 49 9.62 -2.40 1.48
N ASP A 50 10.66 -3.22 1.50
CA ASP A 50 10.77 -4.44 0.67
C ASP A 50 9.70 -5.50 1.01
N SER A 51 9.10 -5.43 2.20
CA SER A 51 8.06 -6.35 2.65
C SER A 51 6.70 -6.13 1.99
N LEU A 52 6.57 -5.14 1.10
CA LEU A 52 5.31 -4.82 0.42
C LEU A 52 5.04 -5.83 -0.70
N SER A 53 3.86 -6.45 -0.64
CA SER A 53 3.35 -7.32 -1.69
C SER A 53 2.41 -6.54 -2.60
N ILE A 54 2.20 -7.00 -3.83
CA ILE A 54 1.29 -6.35 -4.79
C ILE A 54 0.05 -7.20 -5.06
N PHE A 55 -1.05 -6.53 -5.43
CA PHE A 55 -2.25 -7.16 -5.98
C PHE A 55 -2.66 -6.44 -7.27
N LYS A 56 -3.29 -7.16 -8.21
CA LYS A 56 -3.67 -6.63 -9.53
C LYS A 56 -5.17 -6.43 -9.65
N SER A 57 -5.96 -7.22 -8.93
CA SER A 57 -7.42 -7.19 -9.01
C SER A 57 -8.07 -7.51 -7.66
N HIS A 58 -9.38 -7.29 -7.58
CA HIS A 58 -10.17 -7.66 -6.40
C HIS A 58 -10.15 -9.17 -6.11
N LEU A 59 -9.95 -10.01 -7.13
CA LEU A 59 -9.83 -11.46 -6.96
C LEU A 59 -8.59 -11.84 -6.14
N ASP A 60 -7.52 -11.05 -6.25
CA ASP A 60 -6.28 -11.25 -5.49
C ASP A 60 -6.42 -10.86 -4.01
N LEU A 61 -7.46 -10.10 -3.65
CA LEU A 61 -7.73 -9.66 -2.28
C LEU A 61 -8.62 -10.64 -1.50
N ASN A 62 -9.35 -11.51 -2.20
CA ASN A 62 -10.32 -12.41 -1.58
C ASN A 62 -9.63 -13.35 -0.59
N GLY A 63 -10.06 -13.31 0.68
CA GLY A 63 -9.46 -14.09 1.78
C GLY A 63 -8.03 -13.70 2.14
N ARG A 64 -7.48 -12.62 1.56
CA ARG A 64 -6.11 -12.15 1.81
C ARG A 64 -6.08 -10.88 2.63
N ALA A 65 -6.90 -9.88 2.35
CA ALA A 65 -6.90 -8.63 3.11
C ALA A 65 -8.01 -8.62 4.19
N GLU A 66 -7.67 -8.21 5.40
CA GLU A 66 -8.64 -8.01 6.49
C GLU A 66 -9.30 -6.63 6.40
N CYS A 67 -8.58 -5.64 5.87
CA CYS A 67 -9.11 -4.31 5.59
C CYS A 67 -8.43 -3.68 4.37
N MET A 68 -9.06 -2.66 3.81
CA MET A 68 -8.54 -1.89 2.68
C MET A 68 -8.65 -0.39 2.96
N PHE A 69 -7.56 0.34 2.73
CA PHE A 69 -7.57 1.80 2.68
C PHE A 69 -7.60 2.26 1.23
N SER A 70 -8.57 3.10 0.91
CA SER A 70 -8.63 3.87 -0.33
C SER A 70 -8.05 5.25 -0.05
N LEU A 71 -6.94 5.59 -0.72
CA LEU A 71 -6.11 6.77 -0.43
C LEU A 71 -6.08 7.79 -1.58
#